data_AF-A0A6C8GIL6-F1
#
_entry.id   AF-A0A6C8GIL6-F1
#
_cell.length_a   1.000
_cell.length_b   1.000
_cell.length_c   1.000
_cell.angle_alpha   90.00
_cell.angle_beta   90.00
_cell.angle_gamma   90.00
#
_symmetry.space_group_name_H-M   'P 1'
#
loop_
_entity.id
_entity.type
_entity.pdbx_description
1 polymer ?
#
loop_
_entity_poly.entity_id
_entity_poly.type
_entity_poly.pdbx_seq_one_letter_code
_entity_poly.pdbx_strand_id
1 'polypeptide(L)'
;CLRFVPDWQDYPETVELQQQNWNVLARAIERGINAPLASSCGRLFDAVAAALRCAPASLSYEGEAACALEALASQCANVEHPVTMPLNGAQLDVAVFWRQWLNWQATPAQRAWAFHDALACGFATLMRQQATARGITTLVFSGGVIHNRLLRARLAFYLSDFKLLFPQRLPAGDGGLSFGQGVIAATRALSEV
;
A
#
# COMPACT_ATOMS: atom_id res chain seq x y z
N CYS A 1 -4.48 14.94 -0.20
CA CYS A 1 -4.70 15.50 -1.55
C CYS A 1 -3.72 16.61 -1.92
N LEU A 2 -3.72 17.77 -1.23
CA LEU A 2 -2.86 18.93 -1.57
C LEU A 2 -1.36 18.63 -1.75
N ARG A 3 -0.81 17.66 -1.02
CA ARG A 3 0.62 17.28 -1.11
C ARG A 3 0.97 16.49 -2.39
N PHE A 4 0.04 15.73 -2.94
CA PHE A 4 0.33 14.72 -3.97
C PHE A 4 -0.34 15.01 -5.31
N VAL A 5 -1.51 15.65 -5.28
CA VAL A 5 -2.30 15.98 -6.47
C VAL A 5 -2.71 17.45 -6.33
N PRO A 6 -2.01 18.37 -7.01
CA PRO A 6 -2.52 19.71 -7.25
C PRO A 6 -3.91 19.61 -7.89
N ASP A 7 -4.81 20.54 -7.54
CA ASP A 7 -6.14 20.62 -8.14
C ASP A 7 -6.98 19.33 -8.01
N TRP A 8 -6.76 18.58 -6.92
CA TRP A 8 -7.47 17.34 -6.62
C TRP A 8 -9.01 17.47 -6.65
N GLN A 9 -9.54 18.70 -6.51
CA GLN A 9 -10.96 19.02 -6.54
C GLN A 9 -11.58 18.83 -7.93
N ASP A 10 -10.78 18.81 -8.99
CA ASP A 10 -11.28 18.63 -10.35
C ASP A 10 -11.65 17.16 -10.65
N TYR A 11 -11.30 16.24 -9.75
CA TYR A 11 -11.50 14.81 -9.92
C TYR A 11 -12.85 14.33 -9.36
N PRO A 12 -13.65 13.56 -10.13
CA PRO A 12 -14.98 13.08 -9.72
C PRO A 12 -14.94 12.14 -8.51
N GLU A 13 -13.82 11.49 -8.25
CA GLU A 13 -13.56 10.65 -7.07
C GLU A 13 -13.61 11.46 -5.77
N THR A 14 -13.48 12.78 -5.85
CA THR A 14 -13.30 13.64 -4.67
C THR A 14 -14.56 14.43 -4.31
N VAL A 15 -15.65 14.27 -5.07
CA VAL A 15 -16.91 15.01 -4.88
C VAL A 15 -17.45 14.89 -3.46
N GLU A 16 -17.41 13.69 -2.86
CA GLU A 16 -17.89 13.49 -1.49
C GLU A 16 -17.04 14.25 -0.46
N LEU A 17 -15.71 14.31 -0.67
CA LEU A 17 -14.81 15.10 0.18
C LEU A 17 -15.09 16.61 0.07
N GLN A 18 -15.46 17.08 -1.11
CA GLN A 18 -15.78 18.49 -1.34
C GLN A 18 -17.05 18.94 -0.60
N GLN A 19 -17.96 18.02 -0.31
CA GLN A 19 -19.16 18.29 0.48
C GLN A 19 -18.87 18.40 1.99
N GLN A 20 -17.67 18.03 2.43
CA GLN A 20 -17.24 18.11 3.83
C GLN A 20 -16.48 19.42 4.11
N ASN A 21 -16.34 19.76 5.40
CA ASN A 21 -15.51 20.90 5.85
C ASN A 21 -14.00 20.61 5.78
N TRP A 22 -13.52 20.11 4.63
CA TRP A 22 -12.14 19.66 4.42
C TRP A 22 -11.09 20.77 4.62
N ASN A 23 -11.45 22.04 4.42
CA ASN A 23 -10.58 23.20 4.64
C ASN A 23 -10.09 23.33 6.10
N VAL A 24 -10.91 22.95 7.08
CA VAL A 24 -10.52 22.95 8.50
C VAL A 24 -9.50 21.85 8.75
N LEU A 25 -9.74 20.66 8.21
CA LEU A 25 -8.84 19.52 8.32
C LEU A 25 -7.50 19.79 7.61
N ALA A 26 -7.52 20.39 6.43
CA ALA A 26 -6.31 20.78 5.69
C ALA A 26 -5.41 21.71 6.51
N ARG A 27 -5.99 22.72 7.16
CA ARG A 27 -5.24 23.63 8.07
C ARG A 27 -4.71 22.92 9.32
N ALA A 28 -5.47 21.97 9.88
CA ALA A 28 -5.00 21.16 11.00
C ALA A 28 -3.78 20.31 10.60
N ILE A 29 -3.82 19.69 9.42
CA ILE A 29 -2.71 18.91 8.85
C ILE A 29 -1.47 19.79 8.63
N GLU A 30 -1.63 20.96 8.00
CA GLU A 30 -0.55 21.91 7.76
C GLU A 30 0.13 22.36 9.07
N ARG A 31 -0.66 22.56 10.11
CA ARG A 31 -0.17 22.97 11.44
C ARG A 31 0.26 21.81 12.34
N GLY A 32 0.17 20.56 11.87
CA GLY A 32 0.51 19.36 12.65
C GLY A 32 -0.40 19.11 13.86
N ILE A 33 -1.63 19.62 13.86
CA ILE A 33 -2.59 19.47 14.96
C ILE A 33 -3.30 18.12 14.80
N ASN A 34 -2.96 17.16 15.67
CA ASN A 34 -3.49 15.78 15.63
C ASN A 34 -3.39 15.13 14.23
N ALA A 35 -2.31 15.42 13.52
CA ALA A 35 -2.05 14.95 12.16
C ALA A 35 -0.64 14.34 12.05
N PRO A 36 -0.33 13.25 12.80
CA PRO A 36 0.98 12.63 12.75
C PRO A 36 1.28 12.06 11.35
N LEU A 37 2.52 12.19 10.92
CA LEU A 37 2.97 11.57 9.67
C LEU A 37 3.12 10.06 9.84
N ALA A 38 2.61 9.30 8.88
CA ALA A 38 2.77 7.85 8.82
C ALA A 38 3.01 7.38 7.38
N SER A 39 3.97 6.47 7.19
CA SER A 39 4.19 5.76 5.93
C SER A 39 3.39 4.45 5.89
N SER A 40 2.10 4.53 6.20
CA SER A 40 1.23 3.35 6.35
C SER A 40 0.70 2.87 5.00
N CYS A 41 1.07 1.64 4.62
CA CYS A 41 0.51 0.97 3.46
C CYS A 41 -1.01 0.77 3.60
N GLY A 42 -1.49 0.38 4.79
CA GLY A 42 -2.93 0.23 5.04
C GLY A 42 -3.73 1.51 4.83
N ARG A 43 -3.21 2.67 5.27
CA ARG A 43 -3.86 3.97 5.01
C ARG A 43 -3.86 4.36 3.52
N LEU A 44 -2.87 3.92 2.74
CA LEU A 44 -2.87 4.10 1.29
C LEU A 44 -3.97 3.24 0.62
N PHE A 45 -4.16 2.01 1.07
CA PHE A 45 -5.29 1.17 0.65
C PHE A 45 -6.63 1.84 0.96
N ASP A 46 -6.80 2.36 2.18
CA ASP A 46 -8.03 3.06 2.57
C ASP A 46 -8.30 4.27 1.68
N ALA A 47 -7.26 5.03 1.30
CA ALA A 47 -7.40 6.18 0.41
C ALA A 47 -7.89 5.78 -1.00
N VAL A 48 -7.38 4.69 -1.57
CA VAL A 48 -7.81 4.17 -2.88
C VAL A 48 -9.23 3.60 -2.79
N ALA A 49 -9.54 2.88 -1.70
CA ALA A 49 -10.87 2.35 -1.45
C ALA A 49 -11.93 3.47 -1.33
N ALA A 50 -11.59 4.57 -0.65
CA ALA A 50 -12.43 5.76 -0.57
C ALA A 50 -12.63 6.41 -1.95
N ALA A 51 -11.57 6.56 -2.75
CA ALA A 51 -11.67 7.12 -4.10
C ALA A 51 -12.56 6.28 -5.04
N LEU A 52 -12.52 4.95 -4.90
CA LEU A 52 -13.40 4.03 -5.64
C LEU A 52 -14.79 3.83 -5.01
N ARG A 53 -15.03 4.40 -3.82
CA ARG A 53 -16.28 4.26 -3.05
C ARG A 53 -16.68 2.78 -2.86
N CYS A 54 -15.69 1.92 -2.62
CA CYS A 54 -15.91 0.48 -2.44
C CYS A 54 -16.03 0.07 -0.97
N ALA A 55 -16.00 1.03 -0.04
CA ALA A 55 -16.17 0.82 1.39
C ALA A 55 -17.09 1.90 1.98
N PRO A 56 -17.77 1.65 3.11
CA PRO A 56 -18.59 2.66 3.78
C PRO A 56 -17.76 3.88 4.22
N ALA A 57 -18.41 5.05 4.33
CA ALA A 57 -17.75 6.28 4.79
C ALA A 57 -17.20 6.18 6.23
N SER A 58 -17.85 5.38 7.08
CA SER A 58 -17.36 5.02 8.42
C SER A 58 -17.16 3.52 8.48
N LEU A 59 -15.93 3.10 8.75
CA LEU A 59 -15.58 1.68 8.88
C LEU A 59 -16.03 1.15 10.24
N SER A 60 -16.40 -0.13 10.26
CA SER A 60 -16.89 -0.87 11.43
C SER A 60 -15.82 -1.76 12.05
N TYR A 61 -14.77 -2.12 11.30
CA TYR A 61 -13.63 -2.89 11.78
C TYR A 61 -12.31 -2.51 11.09
N GLU A 62 -11.19 -2.89 11.70
CA GLU A 62 -9.87 -2.62 11.16
C GLU A 62 -9.59 -3.42 9.88
N GLY A 63 -9.18 -2.71 8.82
CA GLY A 63 -8.86 -3.31 7.52
C GLY A 63 -10.06 -3.51 6.60
N GLU A 64 -11.27 -3.08 6.98
CA GLU A 64 -12.49 -3.23 6.17
C GLU A 64 -12.33 -2.70 4.74
N ALA A 65 -11.85 -1.47 4.59
CA ALA A 65 -11.67 -0.85 3.28
C ALA A 65 -10.61 -1.56 2.43
N ALA A 66 -9.51 -1.99 3.05
CA ALA A 66 -8.47 -2.76 2.36
C ALA A 66 -8.98 -4.13 1.87
N CYS A 67 -9.77 -4.84 2.69
CA CYS A 67 -10.42 -6.10 2.31
C CYS A 67 -11.41 -5.89 1.16
N ALA A 68 -12.24 -4.85 1.23
CA ALA A 68 -13.20 -4.53 0.17
C ALA A 68 -12.51 -4.18 -1.15
N LEU A 69 -11.41 -3.43 -1.09
CA LEU A 69 -10.60 -3.09 -2.26
C LEU A 69 -9.94 -4.32 -2.90
N GLU A 70 -9.45 -5.26 -2.08
CA GLU A 70 -8.92 -6.54 -2.58
C GLU A 70 -10.02 -7.36 -3.28
N ALA A 71 -11.20 -7.48 -2.67
CA ALA A 71 -12.32 -8.20 -3.25
C ALA A 71 -12.77 -7.56 -4.57
N LEU A 72 -12.80 -6.23 -4.66
CA LEU A 72 -13.08 -5.53 -5.90
C LEU A 72 -12.02 -5.81 -6.97
N ALA A 73 -10.74 -5.75 -6.61
CA ALA A 73 -9.64 -6.03 -7.53
C ALA A 73 -9.65 -7.48 -8.05
N SER A 74 -10.09 -8.45 -7.24
CA SER A 74 -10.16 -9.87 -7.64
C SER A 74 -11.18 -10.17 -8.75
N GLN A 75 -12.07 -9.23 -9.06
CA GLN A 75 -13.01 -9.33 -10.19
C GLN A 75 -12.31 -9.06 -11.54
N CYS A 76 -11.08 -8.54 -11.51
CA CYS A 76 -10.23 -8.35 -12.67
C CYS A 76 -9.07 -9.36 -12.65
N ALA A 77 -8.92 -10.15 -13.72
CA ALA A 77 -7.84 -11.14 -13.80
C ALA A 77 -6.48 -10.47 -14.08
N ASN A 78 -6.41 -9.68 -15.15
CA ASN A 78 -5.27 -8.87 -15.57
C ASN A 78 -5.78 -7.76 -16.50
N VAL A 79 -5.16 -6.59 -16.45
CA VAL A 79 -5.47 -5.47 -17.33
C VAL A 79 -4.19 -4.68 -17.62
N GLU A 80 -3.95 -4.35 -18.89
CA GLU A 80 -2.90 -3.39 -19.24
C GLU A 80 -3.31 -2.00 -18.79
N HIS A 81 -2.42 -1.30 -18.08
CA HIS A 81 -2.70 0.02 -17.54
C HIS A 81 -1.45 0.91 -17.51
N PRO A 82 -1.61 2.24 -17.55
CA PRO A 82 -0.49 3.18 -17.50
C PRO A 82 -0.03 3.52 -16.07
N VAL A 83 -0.72 3.00 -15.04
CA VAL A 83 -0.47 3.37 -13.64
C VAL A 83 0.83 2.76 -13.12
N THR A 84 1.66 3.59 -12.48
CA THR A 84 2.96 3.20 -11.91
C THR A 84 3.19 3.87 -10.54
N MET A 85 4.09 3.29 -9.74
CA MET A 85 4.64 3.91 -8.52
C MET A 85 6.17 3.91 -8.63
N PRO A 86 6.76 4.87 -9.37
CA PRO A 86 8.22 4.90 -9.56
C PRO A 86 8.93 5.26 -8.26
N LEU A 87 10.25 5.09 -8.24
CA LEU A 87 11.07 5.48 -7.10
C LEU A 87 11.52 6.92 -7.21
N ASN A 88 11.39 7.66 -6.12
CA ASN A 88 12.07 8.92 -5.87
C ASN A 88 13.08 8.70 -4.74
N GLY A 89 14.34 8.44 -5.12
CA GLY A 89 15.36 7.96 -4.19
C GLY A 89 14.98 6.59 -3.60
N ALA A 90 14.87 6.51 -2.28
CA ALA A 90 14.49 5.29 -1.56
C ALA A 90 12.99 5.21 -1.22
N GLN A 91 12.15 6.06 -1.82
CA GLN A 91 10.71 6.13 -1.54
C GLN A 91 9.90 5.93 -2.82
N LEU A 92 8.68 5.41 -2.68
CA LEU A 92 7.71 5.39 -3.78
C LEU A 92 7.17 6.80 -4.04
N ASP A 93 7.14 7.21 -5.30
CA ASP A 93 6.51 8.45 -5.74
C ASP A 93 5.00 8.24 -5.88
N VAL A 94 4.31 8.46 -4.76
CA VAL A 94 2.85 8.35 -4.67
C VAL A 94 2.15 9.49 -5.43
N ALA A 95 2.84 10.60 -5.73
CA ALA A 95 2.26 11.70 -6.51
C ALA A 95 2.11 11.33 -7.99
N VAL A 96 3.13 10.67 -8.57
CA VAL A 96 3.02 10.10 -9.93
C VAL A 96 1.89 9.09 -10.00
N PHE A 97 1.78 8.20 -9.01
CA PHE A 97 0.69 7.22 -8.94
C PHE A 97 -0.68 7.88 -8.99
N TRP A 98 -0.97 8.83 -8.08
CA TRP A 98 -2.29 9.43 -8.03
C TRP A 98 -2.64 10.16 -9.33
N ARG A 99 -1.70 10.89 -9.94
CA ARG A 99 -1.93 11.55 -11.23
C ARG A 99 -2.27 10.54 -12.34
N GLN A 100 -1.53 9.45 -12.46
CA GLN A 100 -1.80 8.44 -13.49
C GLN A 100 -3.10 7.70 -13.22
N TRP A 101 -3.34 7.30 -11.96
CA TRP A 101 -4.48 6.50 -11.57
C TRP A 101 -5.82 7.27 -11.60
N LEU A 102 -5.80 8.57 -11.26
CA LEU A 102 -6.99 9.43 -11.36
C LEU A 102 -7.35 9.79 -12.81
N ASN A 103 -6.35 9.95 -13.69
CA ASN A 103 -6.58 10.25 -15.10
C ASN A 103 -6.87 9.01 -15.96
N TRP A 104 -6.70 7.80 -15.42
CA TRP A 104 -6.94 6.56 -16.16
C TRP A 104 -8.40 6.12 -16.04
N GLN A 105 -9.13 6.21 -17.14
CA GLN A 105 -10.52 5.79 -17.21
C GLN A 105 -10.63 4.29 -17.45
N ALA A 106 -11.12 3.58 -16.43
CA ALA A 106 -11.33 2.14 -16.43
C ALA A 106 -12.41 1.78 -15.41
N THR A 107 -12.87 0.52 -15.44
CA THR A 107 -13.85 0.04 -14.46
C THR A 107 -13.26 0.07 -13.04
N PRO A 108 -14.08 0.19 -11.98
CA PRO A 108 -13.57 0.17 -10.60
C PRO A 108 -12.72 -1.06 -10.27
N ALA A 109 -13.09 -2.24 -10.78
CA ALA A 109 -12.31 -3.46 -10.62
C ALA A 109 -10.93 -3.37 -11.27
N GLN A 110 -10.84 -2.84 -12.49
CA GLN A 110 -9.57 -2.62 -13.18
C GLN A 110 -8.70 -1.58 -12.47
N ARG A 111 -9.29 -0.49 -11.96
CA ARG A 111 -8.57 0.53 -11.18
C ARG A 111 -8.06 -0.01 -9.85
N ALA A 112 -8.86 -0.81 -9.15
CA ALA A 112 -8.43 -1.50 -7.94
C ALA A 112 -7.27 -2.47 -8.23
N TRP A 113 -7.36 -3.25 -9.32
CA TRP A 113 -6.29 -4.15 -9.74
C TRP A 113 -5.00 -3.40 -10.09
N ALA A 114 -5.09 -2.32 -10.88
CA ALA A 114 -3.94 -1.51 -11.28
C ALA A 114 -3.22 -0.86 -10.10
N PHE A 115 -3.95 -0.50 -9.04
CA PHE A 115 -3.32 -0.05 -7.80
C PHE A 115 -2.46 -1.14 -7.16
N HIS A 116 -3.00 -2.35 -7.01
CA HIS A 116 -2.24 -3.47 -6.42
C HIS A 116 -1.02 -3.81 -7.27
N ASP A 117 -1.16 -3.79 -8.59
CA ASP A 117 -0.06 -4.05 -9.51
C ASP A 117 1.03 -2.98 -9.44
N ALA A 118 0.67 -1.70 -9.55
CA ALA A 118 1.61 -0.58 -9.49
C ALA A 118 2.36 -0.54 -8.16
N LEU A 119 1.66 -0.80 -7.04
CA LEU A 119 2.26 -0.86 -5.71
C LEU A 119 3.24 -2.03 -5.60
N ALA A 120 2.87 -3.22 -6.07
CA ALA A 120 3.75 -4.38 -6.07
C ALA A 120 4.99 -4.15 -6.93
N CYS A 121 4.83 -3.59 -8.13
CA CYS A 121 5.92 -3.26 -9.05
C CYS A 121 6.89 -2.23 -8.43
N GLY A 122 6.35 -1.18 -7.80
CA GLY A 122 7.14 -0.17 -7.10
C GLY A 122 7.96 -0.76 -5.96
N PHE A 123 7.34 -1.55 -5.08
CA PHE A 123 8.07 -2.24 -4.01
C PHE A 123 9.08 -3.25 -4.55
N ALA A 124 8.74 -4.02 -5.57
CA ALA A 124 9.67 -4.96 -6.19
C ALA A 124 10.91 -4.26 -6.75
N THR A 125 10.72 -3.10 -7.40
CA THR A 125 11.82 -2.29 -7.91
C THR A 125 12.74 -1.84 -6.76
N LEU A 126 12.16 -1.33 -5.66
CA LEU A 126 12.94 -0.90 -4.49
C LEU A 126 13.70 -2.08 -3.86
N MET A 127 13.02 -3.20 -3.64
CA MET A 127 13.61 -4.39 -3.03
C MET A 127 14.74 -4.95 -3.89
N ARG A 128 14.55 -5.05 -5.21
CA ARG A 128 15.60 -5.49 -6.14
C ARG A 128 16.82 -4.59 -6.07
N GLN A 129 16.63 -3.26 -6.15
CA GLN A 129 17.75 -2.32 -6.04
C GLN A 129 18.53 -2.48 -4.74
N GLN A 130 17.83 -2.57 -3.60
CA GLN A 130 18.49 -2.70 -2.30
C GLN A 130 19.17 -4.05 -2.10
N ALA A 131 18.55 -5.14 -2.59
CA ALA A 131 19.06 -6.49 -2.42
C ALA A 131 20.26 -6.78 -3.33
N THR A 132 20.18 -6.43 -4.62
CA THR A 132 21.29 -6.61 -5.57
C THR A 132 22.52 -5.82 -5.15
N ALA A 133 22.36 -4.57 -4.70
CA ALA A 133 23.47 -3.74 -4.21
C ALA A 133 24.20 -4.33 -2.99
N ARG A 134 23.58 -5.28 -2.27
CA ARG A 134 24.12 -5.91 -1.05
C ARG A 134 24.38 -7.41 -1.22
N GLY A 135 24.21 -7.96 -2.42
CA GLY A 135 24.34 -9.41 -2.66
C GLY A 135 23.31 -10.25 -1.92
N ILE A 136 22.15 -9.68 -1.54
CA ILE A 136 21.06 -10.41 -0.87
C ILE A 136 20.22 -11.10 -1.94
N THR A 137 19.98 -12.41 -1.77
CA THR A 137 19.21 -13.24 -2.72
C THR A 137 17.86 -13.71 -2.17
N THR A 138 17.59 -13.43 -0.89
CA THR A 138 16.36 -13.83 -0.20
C THR A 138 15.62 -12.61 0.32
N LEU A 139 14.33 -12.50 -0.02
CA LEU A 139 13.45 -11.42 0.37
C LEU A 139 12.36 -11.94 1.32
N VAL A 140 12.09 -11.19 2.37
CA VAL A 140 11.08 -11.52 3.39
C VAL A 140 9.93 -10.53 3.32
N PHE A 141 8.71 -11.02 3.46
CA PHE A 141 7.49 -10.22 3.53
C PHE A 141 6.77 -10.50 4.85
N SER A 142 6.25 -9.46 5.50
CA SER A 142 5.46 -9.58 6.72
C SER A 142 4.58 -8.33 6.90
N GLY A 143 3.81 -8.27 7.98
CA GLY A 143 2.85 -7.20 8.27
C GLY A 143 1.45 -7.53 7.74
N GLY A 144 0.41 -6.97 8.38
CA GLY A 144 -0.99 -7.33 8.12
C GLY A 144 -1.44 -7.19 6.67
N VAL A 145 -0.90 -6.22 5.92
CA VAL A 145 -1.22 -6.02 4.49
C VAL A 145 -0.77 -7.19 3.62
N ILE A 146 0.22 -7.98 4.05
CA ILE A 146 0.68 -9.17 3.32
C ILE A 146 -0.34 -10.33 3.37
N HIS A 147 -1.41 -10.23 4.16
CA HIS A 147 -2.55 -11.15 3.98
C HIS A 147 -3.23 -10.99 2.61
N ASN A 148 -3.10 -9.83 1.97
CA ASN A 148 -3.67 -9.54 0.66
C ASN A 148 -3.09 -10.48 -0.41
N ARG A 149 -3.94 -11.38 -0.93
CA ARG A 149 -3.57 -12.45 -1.85
C ARG A 149 -3.12 -11.90 -3.19
N LEU A 150 -3.79 -10.86 -3.68
CA LEU A 150 -3.45 -10.22 -4.95
C LEU A 150 -2.07 -9.56 -4.85
N LEU A 151 -1.81 -8.79 -3.79
CA LEU A 151 -0.51 -8.15 -3.57
C LEU A 151 0.62 -9.18 -3.48
N ARG A 152 0.42 -10.29 -2.75
CA ARG A 152 1.40 -11.39 -2.71
C ARG A 152 1.66 -11.98 -4.09
N ALA A 153 0.60 -12.23 -4.87
CA ALA A 153 0.74 -12.79 -6.22
C ALA A 153 1.50 -11.83 -7.14
N ARG A 154 1.22 -10.52 -7.08
CA ARG A 154 1.94 -9.50 -7.87
C ARG A 154 3.39 -9.33 -7.42
N LEU A 155 3.67 -9.33 -6.11
CA LEU A 155 5.04 -9.32 -5.60
C LEU A 155 5.83 -10.56 -6.05
N ALA A 156 5.22 -11.74 -5.99
CA ALA A 156 5.84 -12.98 -6.47
C ALA A 156 6.11 -12.96 -7.97
N PHE A 157 5.19 -12.38 -8.76
CA PHE A 157 5.37 -12.18 -10.19
C PHE A 157 6.57 -11.26 -10.48
N TYR A 158 6.66 -10.11 -9.81
CA TYR A 158 7.72 -9.13 -10.08
C TYR A 158 9.09 -9.50 -9.50
N LEU A 159 9.16 -10.42 -8.52
CA LEU A 159 10.40 -10.80 -7.82
C LEU A 159 10.72 -12.29 -8.01
N SER A 160 10.35 -12.87 -9.15
CA SER A 160 10.62 -14.29 -9.47
C SER A 160 12.10 -14.64 -9.52
N ASP A 161 12.98 -13.63 -9.59
CA ASP A 161 14.45 -13.72 -9.55
C ASP A 161 15.03 -13.84 -8.13
N PHE A 162 14.22 -13.76 -7.08
CA PHE A 162 14.64 -13.91 -5.69
C PHE A 162 13.98 -15.11 -5.00
N LYS A 163 14.61 -15.60 -3.93
CA LYS A 163 13.95 -16.51 -2.99
C LYS A 163 12.98 -15.70 -2.12
N LEU A 164 11.69 -15.99 -2.20
CA LEU A 164 10.66 -15.24 -1.47
C LEU A 164 10.17 -16.00 -0.24
N LEU A 165 10.15 -15.33 0.91
CA LEU A 165 9.66 -15.87 2.17
C LEU A 165 8.40 -15.10 2.61
N PHE A 166 7.24 -15.76 2.50
CA PHE A 166 5.96 -15.26 3.00
C PHE A 166 5.53 -16.00 4.27
N PRO A 167 4.78 -15.35 5.19
CA PRO A 167 4.22 -16.02 6.36
C PRO A 167 3.18 -17.07 5.94
N GLN A 168 3.18 -18.22 6.60
CA GLN A 168 2.26 -19.33 6.31
C GLN A 168 1.72 -19.98 7.59
N ARG A 169 2.59 -20.37 8.53
CA ARG A 169 2.18 -21.03 9.79
C ARG A 169 1.80 -20.05 10.90
N LEU A 170 2.38 -18.85 10.88
CA LEU A 170 2.05 -17.77 11.78
C LEU A 170 1.35 -16.65 10.99
N PRO A 171 0.46 -15.87 11.63
CA PRO A 171 -0.17 -14.72 10.99
C PRO A 171 0.89 -13.73 10.49
N ALA A 172 0.63 -13.10 9.34
CA ALA A 172 1.49 -12.02 8.84
C ALA A 172 1.35 -10.74 9.67
N GLY A 173 0.20 -10.54 10.31
CA GLY A 173 -0.10 -9.40 11.17
C GLY A 173 0.30 -9.60 12.62
N ASP A 174 -0.26 -8.78 13.50
CA ASP A 174 0.21 -8.63 14.88
C ASP A 174 0.05 -9.88 15.76
N GLY A 175 -0.81 -10.82 15.36
CA GLY A 175 -0.91 -12.14 16.01
C GLY A 175 0.39 -12.96 15.95
N GLY A 176 1.31 -12.67 15.02
CA GLY A 176 2.63 -13.28 14.94
C GLY A 176 3.76 -12.46 15.59
N LEU A 177 3.46 -11.28 16.13
CA LEU A 177 4.48 -10.30 16.53
C LEU A 177 5.34 -10.78 17.70
N SER A 178 4.74 -11.43 18.69
CA SER A 178 5.43 -11.93 19.89
C SER A 178 6.50 -12.98 19.58
N PHE A 179 6.28 -13.81 18.56
CA PHE A 179 7.29 -14.76 18.08
C PHE A 179 8.52 -14.02 17.52
N GLY A 180 8.30 -12.99 16.70
CA GLY A 180 9.37 -12.13 16.17
C GLY A 180 10.16 -11.44 17.28
N GLN A 181 9.48 -10.92 18.30
CA GLN A 181 10.11 -10.32 19.48
C GLN A 181 11.01 -11.32 20.22
N GLY A 182 10.50 -12.54 20.46
CA GLY A 182 11.23 -13.59 21.15
C GLY A 182 12.52 -14.00 20.43
N VAL A 183 12.47 -14.23 19.11
CA VAL A 183 13.67 -14.63 18.35
C VAL A 183 14.71 -13.52 18.29
N ILE A 184 14.29 -12.24 18.15
CA ILE A 184 15.22 -11.10 18.17
C ILE A 184 15.91 -11.00 19.53
N ALA A 185 15.16 -11.11 20.63
CA ALA A 185 15.71 -11.07 21.98
C ALA A 185 16.71 -12.22 22.22
N ALA A 186 16.36 -13.44 21.79
CA ALA A 186 17.23 -14.61 21.90
C ALA A 186 18.53 -14.44 21.10
N THR A 187 18.46 -13.94 19.85
CA THR A 187 19.67 -13.68 19.04
C THR A 187 20.57 -12.62 19.66
N ARG A 188 20.00 -11.56 20.24
CA ARG A 188 20.78 -10.53 20.96
C ARG A 188 21.52 -11.14 22.14
N ALA A 189 20.81 -11.89 22.99
CA ALA A 189 21.41 -12.55 24.15
C ALA A 189 22.53 -13.53 23.76
N LEU A 190 22.38 -14.27 22.67
CA LEU A 190 23.41 -15.20 22.18
C LEU A 190 24.62 -14.51 21.55
N SER A 191 24.50 -13.25 21.13
CA SER A 191 25.60 -12.50 20.50
C SER A 191 26.44 -11.71 21.52
N GLU A 192 25.97 -11.60 22.76
CA GLU A 192 26.66 -10.96 23.88
C GLU A 192 27.51 -11.95 24.71
N VAL A 193 27.41 -13.25 24.40
CA VAL A 193 28.20 -14.36 24.99
C VAL A 193 29.34 -14.74 24.06
#